data_AF-A0A857LNG6-F1
#
_entry.id   AF-A0A857LNG6-F1
#
_cell.length_a   1.000
_cell.length_b   1.000
_cell.length_c   1.000
_cell.angle_alpha   90.00
_cell.angle_beta   90.00
_cell.angle_gamma   90.00
#
_symmetry.space_group_name_H-M   'P 1'
#
loop_
_entity.id
_entity.type
_entity.pdbx_description
1 polymer ?
#
loop_
_entity_poly.entity_id
_entity_poly.type
_entity_poly.pdbx_seq_one_letter_code
_entity_poly.pdbx_strand_id
1 'polypeptide(L)'
;MDVAEAADRLGVTPRRVRALIAAGQVKATKVGTSWQVETLPDSPRHSRPLSTRSRRMLVHALQYRTLRGLSGTDRARTAARIRALRATDDPAPLLSDWWAGSPHDDSGLFETQLIANAAEGNTDYIRYSVSQHRYEYLRDPDELADVVATERTIRGWSVHQLADTAGTDPADVRLIERGRPAPLRAVRRTLRALDVEPTALPDLQATP
;
A
#
# COMPACT_ATOMS: atom_id res chain seq x y z
N MET A 1 -29.77 18.96 1.01
CA MET A 1 -28.63 19.47 0.20
C MET A 1 -28.85 19.10 -1.24
N ASP A 2 -28.32 19.85 -2.20
CA ASP A 2 -28.43 19.47 -3.62
C ASP A 2 -27.34 18.43 -4.00
N VAL A 3 -27.39 17.94 -5.24
CA VAL A 3 -26.45 16.92 -5.74
C VAL A 3 -25.01 17.46 -5.85
N ALA A 4 -24.82 18.74 -6.13
CA ALA A 4 -23.49 19.34 -6.25
C ALA A 4 -22.85 19.49 -4.87
N GLU A 5 -23.61 20.01 -3.90
CA GLU A 5 -23.21 20.12 -2.51
C GLU A 5 -22.94 18.75 -1.88
N ALA A 6 -23.75 17.74 -2.21
CA ALA A 6 -23.49 16.35 -1.82
C ALA A 6 -22.22 15.77 -2.46
N ALA A 7 -21.91 16.15 -3.70
CA ALA A 7 -20.73 15.68 -4.42
C ALA A 7 -19.45 16.22 -3.80
N ASP A 8 -19.44 17.52 -3.48
CA ASP A 8 -18.31 18.18 -2.80
C ASP A 8 -18.08 17.59 -1.41
N ARG A 9 -19.16 17.36 -0.63
CA ARG A 9 -19.06 16.74 0.71
C ARG A 9 -18.59 15.29 0.69
N LEU A 10 -18.93 14.53 -0.36
CA LEU A 10 -18.50 13.13 -0.51
C LEU A 10 -17.16 12.97 -1.23
N GLY A 11 -16.57 14.06 -1.76
CA GLY A 11 -15.36 14.00 -2.58
C GLY A 11 -15.54 13.19 -3.87
N VAL A 12 -16.74 13.17 -4.45
CA VAL A 12 -17.06 12.42 -5.68
C VAL A 12 -17.69 13.33 -6.73
N THR A 13 -17.88 12.83 -7.95
CA THR A 13 -18.55 13.61 -9.00
C THR A 13 -20.09 13.64 -8.81
N PRO A 14 -20.80 14.69 -9.27
CA PRO A 14 -22.27 14.73 -9.28
C PRO A 14 -22.93 13.54 -9.98
N ARG A 15 -22.25 12.99 -11.00
CA ARG A 15 -22.69 11.76 -11.69
C ARG A 15 -22.70 10.56 -10.74
N ARG A 16 -21.69 10.44 -9.88
CA ARG A 16 -21.59 9.38 -8.88
C ARG A 16 -22.69 9.51 -7.82
N VAL A 17 -23.00 10.72 -7.37
CA VAL A 17 -24.10 10.98 -6.43
C VAL A 17 -25.45 10.53 -7.02
N ARG A 18 -25.74 10.89 -8.28
CA ARG A 18 -26.97 10.41 -8.96
C ARG A 18 -27.03 8.89 -9.08
N ALA A 19 -25.89 8.24 -9.33
CA ALA A 19 -25.82 6.78 -9.36
C ALA A 19 -26.07 6.15 -7.98
N LEU A 20 -25.62 6.78 -6.90
CA LEU A 20 -25.90 6.33 -5.53
C LEU A 20 -27.38 6.49 -5.15
N ILE A 21 -28.01 7.58 -5.59
CA ILE A 21 -29.46 7.79 -5.45
C ILE A 21 -30.24 6.70 -6.20
N ALA A 22 -29.88 6.44 -7.46
CA ALA A 22 -30.52 5.40 -8.27
C ALA A 22 -30.35 3.99 -7.68
N ALA A 23 -29.23 3.73 -7.00
CA ALA A 23 -28.95 2.49 -6.30
C ALA A 23 -29.59 2.40 -4.90
N GLY A 24 -30.33 3.43 -4.45
CA GLY A 24 -30.95 3.48 -3.12
C GLY A 24 -29.96 3.64 -1.96
N GLN A 25 -28.69 3.96 -2.25
CA GLN A 25 -27.63 4.10 -1.24
C GLN A 25 -27.56 5.50 -0.63
N VAL A 26 -28.20 6.48 -1.27
CA VAL A 26 -28.35 7.86 -0.78
C VAL A 26 -29.84 8.17 -0.77
N LYS A 27 -30.37 8.53 0.40
CA LYS A 27 -31.77 8.93 0.51
C LYS A 27 -31.93 10.32 -0.07
N ALA A 28 -32.71 10.41 -1.14
CA ALA A 28 -32.97 11.67 -1.82
C ALA A 28 -34.40 11.72 -2.33
N THR A 29 -34.98 12.91 -2.32
CA THR A 29 -36.32 13.19 -2.83
C THR A 29 -36.21 14.09 -4.05
N LYS A 30 -37.00 13.79 -5.10
CA LYS A 30 -37.03 14.58 -6.32
C LYS A 30 -37.97 15.78 -6.11
N VAL A 31 -37.41 16.98 -6.21
CA VAL A 31 -38.15 18.26 -6.10
C VAL A 31 -38.05 18.97 -7.45
N GLY A 32 -39.13 18.91 -8.23
CA GLY A 32 -39.17 19.40 -9.60
C GLY A 32 -38.20 18.65 -10.52
N THR A 33 -37.24 19.35 -11.11
CA THR A 33 -36.19 18.80 -11.98
C THR A 33 -34.91 18.42 -11.21
N SER A 34 -34.85 18.72 -9.91
CA SER A 34 -33.66 18.56 -9.08
C SER A 34 -33.83 17.45 -8.04
N TRP A 35 -32.72 16.87 -7.59
CA TRP A 35 -32.70 15.91 -6.48
C TRP A 35 -32.23 16.63 -5.22
N GLN A 36 -33.02 16.55 -4.15
CA GLN A 36 -32.59 16.93 -2.81
C GLN A 36 -32.14 15.70 -2.05
N VAL A 37 -30.88 15.68 -1.64
CA VAL A 37 -30.30 14.66 -0.77
C VAL A 37 -30.67 14.98 0.68
N GLU A 38 -31.32 14.02 1.34
CA GLU A 38 -31.80 14.12 2.73
C GLU A 38 -30.71 13.71 3.72
N THR A 39 -29.98 12.63 3.40
CA THR A 39 -28.95 12.07 4.28
C THR A 39 -27.80 11.56 3.42
N LEU A 40 -26.59 12.00 3.73
CA LEU A 40 -25.37 11.42 3.20
C LEU A 40 -25.02 10.19 4.05
N PRO A 41 -24.47 9.12 3.46
CA PRO A 41 -23.93 8.01 4.24
C PRO A 41 -22.82 8.53 5.18
N ASP A 42 -22.83 8.11 6.45
CA ASP A 42 -21.92 8.57 7.53
C ASP A 42 -20.43 8.34 7.22
N SER A 43 -20.14 7.47 6.26
CA SER A 43 -18.95 7.53 5.43
C SER A 43 -19.25 6.79 4.14
N PRO A 44 -18.87 7.32 2.98
CA PRO A 44 -18.91 6.52 1.77
C PRO A 44 -17.94 5.36 1.99
N ARG A 45 -18.44 4.11 1.99
CA ARG A 45 -17.57 2.95 1.75
C ARG A 45 -16.91 3.21 0.40
N HIS A 46 -15.65 3.67 0.41
CA HIS A 46 -15.05 4.38 -0.72
C HIS A 46 -14.74 3.43 -1.89
N SER A 47 -14.81 2.12 -1.69
CA SER A 47 -14.60 1.13 -2.75
C SER A 47 -15.30 -0.20 -2.44
N ARG A 48 -15.54 -1.01 -3.48
CA ARG A 48 -15.92 -2.41 -3.28
C ARG A 48 -14.81 -3.08 -2.46
N PRO A 49 -15.15 -3.85 -1.41
CA PRO A 49 -14.14 -4.54 -0.61
C PRO A 49 -13.23 -5.39 -1.49
N LEU A 50 -11.96 -5.51 -1.08
CA LEU A 50 -10.99 -6.34 -1.80
C LEU A 50 -11.47 -7.78 -1.86
N SER A 51 -11.19 -8.46 -2.96
CA SER A 51 -11.42 -9.90 -3.07
C SER A 51 -10.54 -10.66 -2.07
N THR A 52 -10.97 -11.84 -1.64
CA THR A 52 -10.22 -12.72 -0.72
C THR A 52 -8.78 -12.95 -1.17
N ARG A 53 -8.56 -13.16 -2.49
CA ARG A 53 -7.22 -13.28 -3.06
C ARG A 53 -6.37 -12.02 -2.83
N SER A 54 -6.92 -10.84 -3.10
CA SER A 54 -6.19 -9.57 -2.92
C SER A 54 -5.89 -9.30 -1.44
N ARG A 55 -6.82 -9.63 -0.53
CA ARG A 55 -6.63 -9.55 0.92
C ARG A 55 -5.45 -10.41 1.37
N ARG A 56 -5.45 -11.71 0.99
CA ARG A 56 -4.37 -12.66 1.32
C ARG A 56 -3.01 -12.18 0.82
N MET A 57 -2.94 -11.65 -0.40
CA MET A 57 -1.67 -11.15 -0.93
C MET A 57 -1.16 -9.92 -0.19
N LEU A 58 -2.07 -9.00 0.18
CA LEU A 58 -1.70 -7.82 0.97
C LEU A 58 -1.24 -8.22 2.37
N VAL A 59 -1.99 -9.11 3.03
CA VAL A 59 -1.65 -9.66 4.36
C VAL A 59 -0.30 -10.36 4.32
N HIS A 60 -0.08 -11.23 3.36
CA HIS A 60 1.22 -11.90 3.17
C HIS A 60 2.35 -10.88 2.98
N ALA A 61 2.15 -9.88 2.12
CA ALA A 61 3.17 -8.87 1.86
C ALA A 61 3.48 -8.00 3.08
N LEU A 62 2.49 -7.69 3.91
CA LEU A 62 2.68 -6.95 5.16
C LEU A 62 3.37 -7.82 6.22
N GLN A 63 2.91 -9.06 6.41
CA GLN A 63 3.42 -9.98 7.42
C GLN A 63 4.88 -10.37 7.15
N TYR A 64 5.21 -10.71 5.90
CA TYR A 64 6.55 -11.16 5.51
C TYR A 64 7.41 -10.06 4.89
N ARG A 65 6.89 -8.82 4.80
CA ARG A 65 7.59 -7.64 4.27
C ARG A 65 8.20 -7.86 2.88
N THR A 66 7.52 -8.65 2.07
CA THR A 66 8.02 -9.05 0.74
C THR A 66 6.91 -9.08 -0.30
N LEU A 67 7.26 -8.69 -1.52
CA LEU A 67 6.42 -8.89 -2.70
C LEU A 67 6.87 -10.09 -3.56
N ARG A 68 7.82 -10.89 -3.07
CA ARG A 68 8.30 -12.11 -3.70
C ARG A 68 7.14 -13.09 -3.93
N GLY A 69 7.21 -13.84 -5.02
CA GLY A 69 6.17 -14.81 -5.39
C GLY A 69 4.90 -14.20 -6.02
N LEU A 70 4.72 -12.87 -6.00
CA LEU A 70 3.62 -12.22 -6.70
C LEU A 70 3.93 -12.02 -8.19
N SER A 71 2.93 -12.26 -9.04
CA SER A 71 2.99 -11.99 -10.49
C SER A 71 3.03 -10.47 -10.77
N GLY A 72 3.44 -10.03 -11.97
CA GLY A 72 3.68 -8.60 -12.25
C GLY A 72 2.50 -7.66 -11.91
N THR A 73 1.29 -7.98 -12.37
CA THR A 73 0.09 -7.18 -12.10
C THR A 73 -0.31 -7.22 -10.62
N ASP A 74 -0.23 -8.40 -10.03
CA ASP A 74 -0.57 -8.66 -8.62
C ASP A 74 0.39 -7.92 -7.69
N ARG A 75 1.69 -7.97 -8.00
CA ARG A 75 2.78 -7.23 -7.34
C ARG A 75 2.53 -5.73 -7.40
N ALA A 76 2.27 -5.18 -8.58
CA ALA A 76 2.04 -3.75 -8.75
C ALA A 76 0.82 -3.26 -7.95
N ARG A 77 -0.29 -4.02 -7.97
CA ARG A 77 -1.50 -3.69 -7.20
C ARG A 77 -1.27 -3.76 -5.69
N THR A 78 -0.59 -4.80 -5.21
CA THR A 78 -0.27 -4.92 -3.77
C THR A 78 0.67 -3.82 -3.32
N ALA A 79 1.71 -3.53 -4.08
CA ALA A 79 2.63 -2.44 -3.80
C ALA A 79 1.93 -1.07 -3.74
N ALA A 80 1.00 -0.80 -4.68
CA ALA A 80 0.23 0.44 -4.67
C ALA A 80 -0.69 0.56 -3.43
N ARG A 81 -1.23 -0.56 -2.94
CA ARG A 81 -2.02 -0.56 -1.70
C ARG A 81 -1.16 -0.30 -0.46
N ILE A 82 0.00 -0.93 -0.36
CA ILE A 82 0.95 -0.67 0.73
C ILE A 82 1.39 0.80 0.69
N ARG A 83 1.66 1.35 -0.51
CA ARG A 83 1.94 2.79 -0.68
C ARG A 83 0.82 3.66 -0.16
N ALA A 84 -0.43 3.37 -0.52
CA ALA A 84 -1.58 4.13 -0.07
C ALA A 84 -1.73 4.10 1.45
N LEU A 85 -1.53 2.93 2.08
CA LEU A 85 -1.51 2.80 3.54
C LEU A 85 -0.40 3.63 4.19
N ARG A 86 0.82 3.62 3.62
CA ARG A 86 1.96 4.38 4.14
C ARG A 86 1.86 5.90 3.91
N ALA A 87 1.14 6.32 2.88
CA ALA A 87 1.00 7.74 2.51
C ALA A 87 -0.17 8.45 3.20
N THR A 88 -1.08 7.69 3.83
CA THR A 88 -2.25 8.25 4.51
C THR A 88 -1.93 8.48 5.98
N ASP A 89 -2.29 9.64 6.51
CA ASP A 89 -2.12 9.92 7.94
C ASP A 89 -2.94 8.94 8.78
N ASP A 90 -4.20 8.70 8.42
CA ASP A 90 -5.05 7.69 9.06
C ASP A 90 -5.34 6.49 8.13
N PRO A 91 -4.54 5.41 8.20
CA PRO A 91 -4.75 4.21 7.39
C PRO A 91 -5.89 3.29 7.88
N ALA A 92 -6.44 3.49 9.09
CA ALA A 92 -7.43 2.58 9.66
C ALA A 92 -8.76 2.55 8.86
N PRO A 93 -9.35 3.70 8.46
CA PRO A 93 -10.54 3.73 7.60
C PRO A 93 -10.30 3.05 6.25
N LEU A 94 -9.13 3.25 5.64
CA LEU A 94 -8.79 2.66 4.35
C LEU A 94 -8.74 1.12 4.43
N LEU A 95 -8.15 0.60 5.50
CA LEU A 95 -8.07 -0.84 5.73
C LEU A 95 -9.44 -1.45 6.04
N SER A 96 -10.23 -0.79 6.89
CA SER A 96 -11.61 -1.17 7.21
C SER A 96 -12.49 -1.23 5.96
N ASP A 97 -12.38 -0.24 5.07
CA ASP A 97 -13.08 -0.22 3.78
C ASP A 97 -12.68 -1.40 2.87
N TRP A 98 -11.39 -1.71 2.78
CA TRP A 98 -10.89 -2.83 1.98
C TRP A 98 -11.36 -4.19 2.50
N TRP A 99 -11.57 -4.32 3.81
CA TRP A 99 -12.04 -5.56 4.44
C TRP A 99 -13.55 -5.63 4.66
N ALA A 100 -14.28 -4.53 4.43
CA ALA A 100 -15.67 -4.37 4.87
C ALA A 100 -15.84 -4.50 6.39
N GLY A 101 -14.80 -4.16 7.16
CA GLY A 101 -14.82 -4.20 8.62
C GLY A 101 -14.72 -5.59 9.25
N SER A 102 -14.40 -6.65 8.49
CA SER A 102 -14.24 -8.00 9.07
C SER A 102 -13.14 -8.81 8.37
N PRO A 103 -12.33 -9.57 9.14
CA PRO A 103 -11.36 -10.52 8.58
C PRO A 103 -12.08 -11.63 7.79
N HIS A 104 -11.33 -12.38 6.98
CA HIS A 104 -11.90 -13.56 6.32
C HIS A 104 -11.92 -14.78 7.26
N ASP A 105 -12.84 -15.73 7.04
CA ASP A 105 -13.12 -16.86 7.95
C ASP A 105 -11.91 -17.78 8.24
N ASP A 106 -10.85 -17.70 7.43
CA ASP A 106 -9.62 -18.50 7.51
C ASP A 106 -8.38 -17.60 7.74
N SER A 107 -8.58 -16.45 8.39
CA SER A 107 -7.53 -15.48 8.65
C SER A 107 -6.61 -15.95 9.77
N GLY A 108 -5.30 -15.88 9.53
CA GLY A 108 -4.29 -16.02 10.59
C GLY A 108 -4.32 -14.86 11.58
N LEU A 109 -3.69 -15.07 12.74
CA LEU A 109 -3.66 -14.10 13.86
C LEU A 109 -3.24 -12.68 13.44
N PHE A 110 -2.27 -12.55 12.53
CA PHE A 110 -1.81 -11.25 12.05
C PHE A 110 -2.93 -10.45 11.36
N GLU A 111 -3.68 -11.07 10.45
CA GLU A 111 -4.79 -10.39 9.79
C GLU A 111 -5.92 -10.07 10.78
N THR A 112 -6.26 -11.01 11.66
CA THR A 112 -7.29 -10.78 12.68
C THR A 112 -6.94 -9.56 13.54
N GLN A 113 -5.70 -9.47 14.02
CA GLN A 113 -5.23 -8.32 14.80
C GLN A 113 -5.22 -7.03 13.98
N LEU A 114 -4.74 -7.09 12.74
CA LEU A 114 -4.68 -5.92 11.86
C LEU A 114 -6.08 -5.35 11.59
N ILE A 115 -7.07 -6.19 11.32
CA ILE A 115 -8.44 -5.74 11.03
C ILE A 115 -9.18 -5.31 12.31
N ALA A 116 -8.97 -6.00 13.44
CA ALA A 116 -9.54 -5.58 14.72
C ALA A 116 -9.04 -4.18 15.13
N ASN A 117 -7.73 -3.95 15.04
CA ASN A 117 -7.15 -2.64 15.36
C ASN A 117 -7.63 -1.55 14.39
N ALA A 118 -7.85 -1.87 13.11
CA ALA A 118 -8.40 -0.92 12.15
C ALA A 118 -9.88 -0.59 12.45
N ALA A 119 -10.67 -1.55 12.89
CA ALA A 119 -12.07 -1.33 13.29
C ALA A 119 -12.19 -0.50 14.57
N GLU A 120 -11.23 -0.63 15.48
CA GLU A 120 -11.13 0.18 16.71
C GLU A 120 -10.51 1.57 16.47
N GLY A 121 -10.05 1.87 15.25
CA GLY A 121 -9.40 3.13 14.93
C GLY A 121 -7.99 3.29 15.50
N ASN A 122 -7.32 2.18 15.88
CA ASN A 122 -5.96 2.16 16.41
C ASN A 122 -4.92 2.43 15.31
N THR A 123 -4.87 3.69 14.89
CA THR A 123 -4.03 4.20 13.79
C THR A 123 -2.56 3.89 13.99
N ASP A 124 -2.05 3.99 15.22
CA ASP A 124 -0.63 3.81 15.50
C ASP A 124 -0.18 2.36 15.31
N TYR A 125 -1.01 1.39 15.71
CA TYR A 125 -0.75 -0.03 15.42
C TYR A 125 -0.72 -0.30 13.91
N ILE A 126 -1.66 0.29 13.16
CA ILE A 126 -1.70 0.11 11.70
C ILE A 126 -0.49 0.75 11.05
N ARG A 127 -0.14 1.99 11.42
CA ARG A 127 1.08 2.67 10.94
C ARG A 127 2.31 1.83 11.22
N TYR A 128 2.46 1.32 12.44
CA TYR A 128 3.56 0.41 12.78
C TYR A 128 3.57 -0.84 11.88
N SER A 129 2.43 -1.50 11.72
CA SER A 129 2.29 -2.73 10.94
C SER A 129 2.52 -2.56 9.43
N VAL A 130 2.22 -1.38 8.88
CA VAL A 130 2.43 -1.09 7.45
C VAL A 130 3.73 -0.35 7.17
N SER A 131 4.37 0.20 8.22
CA SER A 131 5.63 0.93 8.11
C SER A 131 6.76 0.03 7.63
N GLN A 132 7.69 0.66 6.91
CA GLN A 132 8.99 0.07 6.68
C GLN A 132 9.75 0.05 8.01
N HIS A 133 10.27 -1.11 8.41
CA HIS A 133 11.20 -1.14 9.53
C HIS A 133 12.49 -0.51 9.05
N ARG A 134 12.88 0.61 9.66
CA ARG A 134 14.11 1.33 9.29
C ARG A 134 15.34 0.43 9.42
N TYR A 135 15.31 -0.56 10.32
CA TYR A 135 16.39 -1.49 10.55
C TYR A 135 16.11 -2.85 9.90
N GLU A 136 16.90 -3.21 8.88
CA GLU A 136 16.83 -4.54 8.25
C GLU A 136 18.13 -5.31 8.41
N TYR A 137 18.04 -6.60 8.65
CA TYR A 137 19.20 -7.47 8.80
C TYR A 137 19.43 -8.23 7.50
N LEU A 138 20.27 -7.68 6.61
CA LEU A 138 20.44 -8.14 5.24
C LEU A 138 21.74 -8.93 5.10
N ARG A 139 21.78 -10.15 5.65
CA ARG A 139 23.01 -10.97 5.58
C ARG A 139 23.13 -11.77 4.29
N ASP A 140 22.02 -12.03 3.62
CA ASP A 140 21.97 -12.76 2.36
C ASP A 140 21.80 -11.80 1.17
N PRO A 141 22.58 -11.94 0.07
CA PRO A 141 22.33 -11.21 -1.17
C PRO A 141 20.89 -11.30 -1.67
N ASP A 142 20.20 -12.42 -1.47
CA ASP A 142 18.80 -12.60 -1.89
C ASP A 142 17.83 -11.80 -1.02
N GLU A 143 18.11 -11.65 0.29
CA GLU A 143 17.33 -10.80 1.20
C GLU A 143 17.51 -9.32 0.82
N LEU A 144 18.75 -8.89 0.58
CA LEU A 144 19.04 -7.54 0.11
C LEU A 144 18.30 -7.25 -1.20
N ALA A 145 18.39 -8.17 -2.17
CA ALA A 145 17.73 -8.03 -3.46
C ALA A 145 16.22 -7.88 -3.30
N ASP A 146 15.63 -8.71 -2.43
CA ASP A 146 14.20 -8.71 -2.18
C ASP A 146 13.71 -7.41 -1.53
N VAL A 147 14.43 -6.92 -0.51
CA VAL A 147 14.11 -5.67 0.17
C VAL A 147 14.21 -4.49 -0.78
N VAL A 148 15.30 -4.38 -1.55
CA VAL A 148 15.47 -3.29 -2.52
C VAL A 148 14.37 -3.32 -3.59
N ALA A 149 14.10 -4.49 -4.18
CA ALA A 149 13.07 -4.62 -5.20
C ALA A 149 11.66 -4.35 -4.65
N THR A 150 11.36 -4.84 -3.44
CA THR A 150 10.08 -4.64 -2.76
C THR A 150 9.86 -3.17 -2.47
N GLU A 151 10.81 -2.50 -1.80
CA GLU A 151 10.67 -1.10 -1.41
C GLU A 151 10.66 -0.16 -2.61
N ARG A 152 11.47 -0.43 -3.64
CA ARG A 152 11.39 0.32 -4.91
C ARG A 152 10.00 0.22 -5.53
N THR A 153 9.44 -1.00 -5.56
CA THR A 153 8.11 -1.23 -6.15
C THR A 153 7.01 -0.59 -5.31
N ILE A 154 7.11 -0.64 -3.97
CA ILE A 154 6.19 0.05 -3.05
C ILE A 154 6.27 1.56 -3.27
N ARG A 155 7.44 2.16 -3.50
CA ARG A 155 7.55 3.60 -3.84
C ARG A 155 7.07 3.94 -5.25
N GLY A 156 6.94 2.93 -6.12
CA GLY A 156 6.47 3.10 -7.50
C GLY A 156 7.55 3.64 -8.42
N TRP A 157 8.80 3.45 -8.02
CA TRP A 157 9.95 3.93 -8.76
C TRP A 157 10.39 2.89 -9.81
N SER A 158 10.80 3.37 -10.97
CA SER A 158 11.61 2.60 -11.89
C SER A 158 13.02 2.41 -11.34
N VAL A 159 13.78 1.46 -11.90
CA VAL A 159 15.21 1.28 -11.57
C VAL A 159 16.00 2.57 -11.81
N HIS A 160 15.67 3.30 -12.88
CA HIS A 160 16.31 4.58 -13.18
C HIS A 160 16.01 5.64 -12.12
N GLN A 161 14.74 5.77 -11.71
CA GLN A 161 14.37 6.73 -10.66
C GLN A 161 15.06 6.44 -9.32
N LEU A 162 15.21 5.15 -8.96
CA LEU A 162 15.97 4.78 -7.77
C LEU A 162 17.45 5.11 -7.93
N ALA A 163 18.04 4.80 -9.08
CA ALA A 163 19.44 5.09 -9.36
C ALA A 163 19.76 6.59 -9.31
N ASP A 164 18.90 7.42 -9.93
CA ASP A 164 19.00 8.87 -9.93
C ASP A 164 18.90 9.42 -8.50
N THR A 165 17.91 8.95 -7.72
CA THR A 165 17.73 9.35 -6.32
C THR A 165 18.91 8.94 -5.44
N ALA A 166 19.50 7.77 -5.71
CA ALA A 166 20.66 7.26 -4.99
C ALA A 166 22.00 7.86 -5.46
N GLY A 167 22.04 8.52 -6.61
CA GLY A 167 23.28 8.95 -7.25
C GLY A 167 24.21 7.77 -7.57
N THR A 168 23.67 6.73 -8.21
CA THR A 168 24.40 5.51 -8.62
C THR A 168 24.03 5.11 -10.05
N ASP A 169 24.75 4.16 -10.65
CA ASP A 169 24.42 3.64 -11.97
C ASP A 169 23.17 2.72 -11.92
N PRO A 170 22.19 2.85 -12.84
CA PRO A 170 21.09 1.90 -12.97
C PRO A 170 21.51 0.44 -13.12
N ALA A 171 22.69 0.16 -13.68
CA ALA A 171 23.27 -1.18 -13.76
C ALA A 171 23.60 -1.77 -12.39
N ASP A 172 24.13 -0.97 -11.47
CA ASP A 172 24.42 -1.40 -10.09
C ASP A 172 23.12 -1.76 -9.36
N VAL A 173 22.06 -0.96 -9.52
CA VAL A 173 20.74 -1.26 -8.94
C VAL A 173 20.21 -2.60 -9.47
N ARG A 174 20.38 -2.90 -10.76
CA ARG A 174 19.98 -4.19 -11.34
C ARG A 174 20.81 -5.36 -10.80
N LEU A 175 22.09 -5.16 -10.51
CA LEU A 175 22.92 -6.19 -9.88
C LEU A 175 22.41 -6.48 -8.46
N ILE A 176 22.16 -5.42 -7.68
CA ILE A 176 21.63 -5.51 -6.32
C ILE A 176 20.28 -6.24 -6.29
N GLU A 177 19.33 -5.86 -7.14
CA GLU A 177 18.00 -6.51 -7.23
C GLU A 177 18.04 -7.96 -7.74
N ARG A 178 19.18 -8.42 -8.24
CA ARG A 178 19.40 -9.80 -8.68
C ARG A 178 20.26 -10.60 -7.70
N GLY A 179 20.58 -10.03 -6.53
CA GLY A 179 21.47 -10.67 -5.55
C GLY A 179 22.89 -10.88 -6.09
N ARG A 180 23.31 -10.07 -7.08
CA ARG A 180 24.63 -10.19 -7.71
C ARG A 180 25.63 -9.26 -7.03
N PRO A 181 26.94 -9.58 -7.12
CA PRO A 181 27.99 -8.70 -6.64
C PRO A 181 27.84 -7.29 -7.23
N ALA A 182 27.91 -6.29 -6.36
CA ALA A 182 27.75 -4.88 -6.71
C ALA A 182 28.65 -4.04 -5.79
N PRO A 183 29.12 -2.86 -6.24
CA PRO A 183 29.96 -2.01 -5.40
C PRO A 183 29.26 -1.67 -4.08
N LEU A 184 29.93 -1.89 -2.95
CA LEU A 184 29.35 -1.61 -1.62
C LEU A 184 28.84 -0.17 -1.47
N ARG A 185 29.49 0.79 -2.14
CA ARG A 185 29.04 2.18 -2.20
C ARG A 185 27.67 2.33 -2.86
N ALA A 186 27.40 1.57 -3.92
CA ALA A 186 26.12 1.59 -4.64
C ALA A 186 25.03 0.95 -3.79
N VAL A 187 25.33 -0.16 -3.10
CA VAL A 187 24.42 -0.81 -2.13
C VAL A 187 23.99 0.17 -1.05
N ARG A 188 24.94 0.82 -0.37
CA ARG A 188 24.66 1.77 0.70
C ARG A 188 23.85 2.98 0.22
N ARG A 189 24.17 3.53 -0.96
CA ARG A 189 23.43 4.65 -1.56
C ARG A 189 22.00 4.27 -1.91
N THR A 190 21.81 3.08 -2.50
CA THR A 190 20.50 2.54 -2.87
C THR A 190 19.61 2.34 -1.63
N LEU A 191 20.14 1.72 -0.58
CA LEU A 191 19.42 1.52 0.68
C LEU A 191 19.04 2.85 1.34
N ARG A 192 19.97 3.81 1.37
CA ARG A 192 19.69 5.16 1.89
C ARG A 192 18.59 5.88 1.11
N ALA A 193 18.58 5.78 -0.22
CA ALA A 193 17.52 6.37 -1.03
C ALA A 193 16.14 5.74 -0.76
N LEU A 194 16.13 4.47 -0.34
CA LEU A 194 14.93 3.74 0.09
C LEU A 194 14.62 3.90 1.58
N ASP A 195 15.36 4.73 2.32
CA ASP A 195 15.23 4.87 3.78
C ASP A 195 15.36 3.54 4.55
N VAL A 196 16.16 2.62 4.02
CA VAL A 196 16.52 1.34 4.66
C VAL A 196 17.88 1.52 5.35
N GLU A 197 17.94 1.33 6.65
CA GLU A 197 19.18 1.25 7.43
C GLU A 197 19.54 -0.22 7.68
N PRO A 198 20.57 -0.76 7.00
CA PRO A 198 20.98 -2.13 7.22
C PRO A 198 21.72 -2.27 8.55
N THR A 199 21.32 -3.23 9.37
CA THR A 199 22.04 -3.67 10.58
C THR A 199 23.13 -4.70 10.26
N ALA A 200 23.00 -5.37 9.10
CA ALA A 200 24.02 -6.20 8.48
C ALA A 200 23.92 -6.06 6.97
N LEU A 201 25.04 -6.24 6.27
CA LEU A 201 25.10 -6.29 4.81
C LEU A 201 25.79 -7.58 4.37
N PRO A 202 25.42 -8.15 3.21
CA PRO A 202 26.11 -9.31 2.67
C PRO A 202 27.49 -8.90 2.15
N ASP A 203 28.41 -9.87 2.07
CA ASP A 203 29.62 -9.65 1.30
C ASP A 203 29.29 -9.73 -0.19
N LEU A 204 29.35 -8.57 -0.87
CA LEU A 204 28.96 -8.40 -2.27
C LEU A 204 30.15 -8.05 -3.16
N GLN A 205 31.37 -8.30 -2.69
CA GLN A 205 32.57 -7.96 -3.46
C GLN A 205 32.55 -8.68 -4.81
N ALA A 206 32.55 -7.89 -5.88
CA ALA A 206 32.93 -8.37 -7.18
C ALA A 206 34.42 -8.72 -7.10
N THR A 207 34.76 -10.00 -7.24
CA THR A 207 36.15 -10.43 -7.41
C THR A 207 36.74 -9.66 -8.60
N PRO A 208 37.96 -9.09 -8.47
CA PRO A 208 38.57 -8.21 -9.47
C PRO A 208 38.70 -8.85 -10.86
#